data_AF-A0A0T2KUU4-F1
#
_entry.id   AF-A0A0T2KUU4-F1
#
_cell.length_a   1.000
_cell.length_b   1.000
_cell.length_c   1.000
_cell.angle_alpha   90.00
_cell.angle_beta   90.00
_cell.angle_gamma   90.00
#
_symmetry.space_group_name_H-M   'P 1'
#
loop_
_entity.id
_entity.type
_entity.pdbx_description
1 polymer ?
#
loop_
_entity_poly.entity_id
_entity_poly.type
_entity_poly.pdbx_seq_one_letter_code
_entity_poly.pdbx_strand_id
1 'polypeptide(L)'
;MSTLEASEATVSPRTEDEPMAFTRDELTAGGLCVWVTYVILLLVALTVTMIVASFTAFDRTTFPQSLLALPLVLFMAGFFGGCISFVVMLIGLPLAWLIGRGLQREPLIGIHLLAYTVLGTVVATTAFLLLSATAWGTFLAPASFLGLIIAMPAVVAVPLGWWRNLRRIRRTENPPPPPPAKPRRIDPDAAYEDSL
;
A
#
# COMPACT_ATOMS: atom_id res chain seq x y z
N MET A 1 -24.47 13.99 -30.66
CA MET A 1 -25.06 13.94 -29.32
C MET A 1 -24.10 13.12 -28.44
N SER A 2 -23.66 13.66 -27.30
CA SER A 2 -22.87 12.96 -26.24
C SER A 2 -21.36 12.72 -26.46
N THR A 3 -20.56 13.79 -26.61
CA THR A 3 -19.15 13.81 -26.15
C THR A 3 -18.80 15.10 -25.40
N LEU A 4 -19.81 15.96 -25.18
CA LEU A 4 -19.74 17.23 -24.46
C LEU A 4 -20.58 17.19 -23.16
N GLU A 5 -20.88 15.99 -22.66
CA GLU A 5 -20.95 15.78 -21.20
C GLU A 5 -19.48 15.84 -20.75
N ALA A 6 -18.94 17.05 -20.71
CA ALA A 6 -18.82 17.71 -19.43
C ALA A 6 -18.02 16.76 -18.54
N SER A 7 -16.69 16.86 -18.70
CA SER A 7 -15.78 16.77 -17.58
C SER A 7 -16.30 17.74 -16.52
N GLU A 8 -17.34 17.31 -15.81
CA GLU A 8 -17.86 17.94 -14.61
C GLU A 8 -16.64 17.93 -13.69
N ALA A 9 -15.98 19.08 -13.61
CA ALA A 9 -14.76 19.22 -12.85
C ALA A 9 -15.10 18.74 -11.46
N THR A 10 -14.63 17.55 -11.10
CA THR A 10 -14.95 16.90 -9.83
C THR A 10 -14.52 17.86 -8.75
N VAL A 11 -15.49 18.57 -8.18
CA VAL A 11 -15.25 19.57 -7.14
C VAL A 11 -14.55 18.84 -6.02
N SER A 12 -13.37 19.33 -5.62
CA SER A 12 -12.61 18.69 -4.54
C SER A 12 -13.49 18.62 -3.30
N PRO A 13 -13.56 17.47 -2.60
CA PRO A 13 -14.33 17.37 -1.37
C PRO A 13 -13.71 18.19 -0.22
N ARG A 14 -12.48 18.70 -0.40
CA ARG A 14 -11.72 19.39 0.65
C ARG A 14 -12.13 20.85 0.74
N THR A 15 -12.38 21.30 1.96
CA THR A 15 -12.75 22.67 2.32
C THR A 15 -11.80 23.22 3.40
N GLU A 16 -11.90 24.50 3.74
CA GLU A 16 -11.12 25.08 4.84
C GLU A 16 -11.41 24.40 6.19
N ASP A 17 -12.67 24.00 6.41
CA ASP A 17 -13.11 23.30 7.62
C ASP A 17 -12.74 21.80 7.63
N GLU A 18 -12.64 21.19 6.45
CA GLU A 18 -12.34 19.77 6.27
C GLU A 18 -11.16 19.58 5.29
N PRO A 19 -9.94 19.97 5.69
CA PRO A 19 -8.77 19.97 4.80
C PRO A 19 -8.36 18.55 4.34
N MET A 20 -8.81 17.51 5.04
CA MET A 20 -8.50 16.11 4.75
C MET A 20 -9.76 15.29 4.38
N ALA A 21 -10.83 15.94 3.93
CA ALA A 21 -11.96 15.22 3.34
C ALA A 21 -11.48 14.33 2.17
N PHE A 22 -12.11 13.18 2.01
CA PHE A 22 -11.76 12.22 0.96
C PHE A 22 -12.99 11.58 0.33
N THR A 23 -12.86 11.20 -0.94
CA THR A 23 -13.92 10.50 -1.68
C THR A 23 -13.89 8.99 -1.44
N ARG A 24 -14.94 8.29 -1.85
CA ARG A 24 -14.97 6.82 -1.81
C ARG A 24 -13.86 6.20 -2.68
N ASP A 25 -13.58 6.83 -3.82
CA ASP A 25 -12.53 6.36 -4.75
C ASP A 25 -11.14 6.55 -4.16
N GLU A 26 -10.91 7.64 -3.44
CA GLU A 26 -9.66 7.86 -2.72
C GLU A 26 -9.48 6.84 -1.58
N LEU A 27 -10.56 6.47 -0.88
CA LEU A 27 -10.54 5.42 0.15
C LEU A 27 -10.21 4.05 -0.45
N THR A 28 -10.87 3.63 -1.54
CA THR A 28 -10.63 2.34 -2.18
C THR A 28 -9.24 2.26 -2.79
N ALA A 29 -8.76 3.34 -3.43
CA ALA A 29 -7.39 3.44 -3.91
C ALA A 29 -6.36 3.34 -2.77
N GLY A 30 -6.64 3.96 -1.63
CA GLY A 30 -5.84 3.84 -0.41
C GLY A 30 -5.78 2.39 0.09
N GLY A 31 -6.93 1.73 0.22
CA GLY A 31 -7.02 0.32 0.61
C GLY A 31 -6.26 -0.62 -0.32
N LEU A 32 -6.42 -0.45 -1.64
CA LEU A 32 -5.68 -1.23 -2.64
C LEU A 32 -4.16 -1.00 -2.53
N CYS A 33 -3.73 0.24 -2.30
CA CYS A 33 -2.31 0.55 -2.10
C CYS A 33 -1.75 -0.15 -0.85
N VAL A 34 -2.52 -0.18 0.24
CA VAL A 34 -2.17 -0.93 1.47
C VAL A 34 -2.05 -2.42 1.19
N TRP A 35 -3.04 -3.02 0.51
CA TRP A 35 -3.04 -4.44 0.18
C TRP A 35 -1.84 -4.84 -0.68
N VAL A 36 -1.59 -4.12 -1.78
CA VAL A 36 -0.42 -4.38 -2.65
C VAL A 36 0.89 -4.23 -1.87
N THR A 37 0.99 -3.19 -1.03
CA THR A 37 2.19 -2.97 -0.19
C THR A 37 2.39 -4.12 0.80
N TYR A 38 1.31 -4.61 1.42
CA TYR A 38 1.34 -5.76 2.33
C TYR A 38 1.84 -7.02 1.62
N VAL A 39 1.27 -7.36 0.44
CA VAL A 39 1.67 -8.55 -0.33
C VAL A 39 3.16 -8.47 -0.71
N ILE A 40 3.64 -7.32 -1.16
CA ILE A 40 5.06 -7.14 -1.48
C ILE A 40 5.93 -7.37 -0.23
N LEU A 41 5.59 -6.73 0.89
CA LEU A 41 6.37 -6.86 2.12
C LEU A 41 6.33 -8.30 2.68
N LEU A 42 5.20 -8.99 2.57
CA LEU A 42 5.07 -10.40 2.95
C LEU A 42 6.01 -11.28 2.12
N LEU A 43 6.00 -11.13 0.79
CA LEU A 43 6.87 -11.92 -0.10
C LEU A 43 8.36 -11.63 0.15
N VAL A 44 8.71 -10.37 0.39
CA VAL A 44 10.07 -9.99 0.77
C VAL A 44 10.47 -10.63 2.11
N ALA A 45 9.62 -10.56 3.13
CA ALA A 45 9.89 -11.14 4.44
C ALA A 45 10.09 -12.66 4.35
N LEU A 46 9.21 -13.36 3.65
CA LEU A 46 9.33 -14.81 3.42
C LEU A 46 10.61 -15.18 2.67
N THR A 47 10.97 -14.39 1.65
CA THR A 47 12.21 -14.60 0.89
C THR A 47 13.43 -14.45 1.79
N VAL A 48 13.50 -13.37 2.58
CA VAL A 48 14.61 -13.14 3.53
C VAL A 48 14.68 -14.26 4.56
N THR A 49 13.55 -14.68 5.14
CA THR A 49 13.50 -15.79 6.09
C THR A 49 14.03 -17.08 5.49
N MET A 50 13.60 -17.44 4.26
CA MET A 50 14.06 -18.65 3.58
C MET A 50 15.55 -18.62 3.27
N ILE A 51 16.08 -17.48 2.83
CA ILE A 51 17.51 -17.30 2.58
C ILE A 51 18.29 -17.47 3.88
N VAL A 52 17.88 -16.78 4.96
CA VAL A 52 18.55 -16.88 6.28
C VAL A 52 18.50 -18.32 6.81
N ALA A 53 17.34 -18.96 6.77
CA ALA A 53 17.17 -20.35 7.21
C ALA A 53 18.09 -21.31 6.44
N SER A 54 18.25 -21.09 5.13
CA SER A 54 19.13 -21.89 4.27
C SER A 54 20.61 -21.73 4.64
N PHE A 55 21.05 -20.53 5.04
CA PHE A 55 22.42 -20.33 5.54
C PHE A 55 22.64 -20.92 6.93
N THR A 56 21.63 -20.92 7.80
CA THR A 56 21.76 -21.42 9.18
C THR A 56 21.71 -22.94 9.30
N ALA A 57 21.16 -23.65 8.30
CA ALA A 57 20.98 -25.11 8.38
C ALA A 57 22.30 -25.91 8.28
N PHE A 58 23.42 -25.29 7.85
CA PHE A 58 24.76 -25.89 7.67
C PHE A 58 24.86 -27.24 6.93
N ASP A 59 23.76 -27.72 6.35
CA ASP A 59 23.69 -28.95 5.58
C ASP A 59 23.69 -28.60 4.08
N ARG A 60 24.73 -29.06 3.38
CA ARG A 60 24.88 -28.83 1.94
C ARG A 60 23.79 -29.52 1.11
N THR A 61 23.08 -30.50 1.67
CA THR A 61 22.03 -31.24 0.96
C THR A 61 20.68 -30.52 0.96
N THR A 62 20.36 -29.77 2.01
CA THR A 62 19.09 -29.05 2.14
C THR A 62 19.09 -27.70 1.41
N PHE A 63 20.25 -27.07 1.25
CA PHE A 63 20.36 -25.76 0.59
C PHE A 63 19.81 -25.73 -0.86
N PRO A 64 20.18 -26.67 -1.77
CA PRO A 64 19.62 -26.68 -3.13
C PRO A 64 18.11 -26.93 -3.15
N GLN A 65 17.61 -27.79 -2.27
CA GLN A 65 16.18 -28.11 -2.18
C GLN A 65 15.34 -26.92 -1.74
N SER A 66 15.82 -26.15 -0.75
CA SER A 66 15.15 -24.92 -0.29
C SER A 66 15.06 -23.86 -1.39
N LEU A 67 16.11 -23.70 -2.20
CA LEU A 67 16.10 -22.78 -3.34
C LEU A 67 15.13 -23.22 -4.44
N LEU A 68 15.02 -24.52 -4.71
CA LEU A 68 14.06 -25.06 -5.66
C LEU A 68 12.61 -24.93 -5.17
N ALA A 69 12.38 -24.99 -3.86
CA ALA A 69 11.06 -24.81 -3.26
C ALA A 69 10.61 -23.33 -3.21
N LEU A 70 11.55 -22.38 -3.25
CA LEU A 70 11.26 -20.95 -3.07
C LEU A 70 10.19 -20.42 -4.04
N PRO A 71 10.21 -20.66 -5.36
CA PRO A 71 9.18 -20.16 -6.27
C PRO A 71 7.78 -20.69 -5.92
N LEU A 72 7.69 -21.96 -5.53
CA LEU A 72 6.43 -22.58 -5.14
C LEU A 72 5.90 -21.97 -3.82
N VAL A 73 6.76 -21.80 -2.82
CA VAL A 73 6.39 -21.16 -1.55
C VAL A 73 5.93 -19.72 -1.77
N LEU A 74 6.66 -18.94 -2.57
CA LEU A 74 6.29 -17.56 -2.89
C LEU A 74 4.99 -17.48 -3.68
N PHE A 75 4.76 -18.40 -4.63
CA PHE A 75 3.52 -18.47 -5.37
C PHE A 75 2.33 -18.79 -4.45
N MET A 76 2.45 -19.82 -3.61
CA MET A 76 1.42 -20.20 -2.65
C MET A 76 1.14 -19.09 -1.64
N ALA A 77 2.19 -18.48 -1.06
CA ALA A 77 2.05 -17.37 -0.12
C ALA A 77 1.44 -16.12 -0.78
N GLY A 78 1.86 -15.79 -2.00
CA GLY A 78 1.31 -14.68 -2.76
C GLY A 78 -0.15 -14.88 -3.12
N PHE A 79 -0.52 -16.08 -3.57
CA PHE A 79 -1.89 -16.41 -3.94
C PHE A 79 -2.81 -16.49 -2.72
N PHE A 80 -2.54 -17.40 -1.78
CA PHE A 80 -3.40 -17.60 -0.61
C PHE A 80 -3.31 -16.43 0.37
N GLY A 81 -2.10 -15.97 0.69
CA GLY A 81 -1.90 -14.80 1.54
C GLY A 81 -2.48 -13.53 0.91
N GLY A 82 -2.36 -13.38 -0.41
CA GLY A 82 -2.99 -12.29 -1.16
C GLY A 82 -4.51 -12.32 -1.09
N CYS A 83 -5.14 -13.48 -1.33
CA CYS A 83 -6.60 -13.63 -1.24
C CYS A 83 -7.12 -13.39 0.19
N ILE A 84 -6.49 -13.97 1.20
CA ILE A 84 -6.90 -13.79 2.61
C ILE A 84 -6.74 -12.32 3.02
N SER A 85 -5.59 -11.71 2.73
CA SER A 85 -5.36 -10.30 3.07
C SER A 85 -6.26 -9.34 2.29
N PHE A 86 -6.71 -9.71 1.09
CA PHE A 86 -7.71 -8.93 0.36
C PHE A 86 -9.05 -8.91 1.10
N VAL A 87 -9.51 -10.05 1.62
CA VAL A 87 -10.73 -10.12 2.46
C VAL A 87 -10.56 -9.28 3.73
N VAL A 88 -9.41 -9.40 4.41
CA VAL A 88 -9.09 -8.58 5.58
C VAL A 88 -9.12 -7.08 5.24
N MET A 89 -8.59 -6.68 4.09
CA MET A 89 -8.65 -5.29 3.61
C MET A 89 -10.09 -4.85 3.38
N LEU A 90 -10.94 -5.66 2.74
CA LEU A 90 -12.35 -5.32 2.54
C LEU A 90 -13.09 -5.11 3.86
N ILE A 91 -12.82 -5.92 4.88
CA ILE A 91 -13.38 -5.77 6.23
C ILE A 91 -12.79 -4.54 6.95
N GLY A 92 -11.52 -4.24 6.72
CA GLY A 92 -10.83 -3.09 7.32
C GLY A 92 -11.20 -1.74 6.71
N LEU A 93 -11.70 -1.71 5.47
CA LEU A 93 -12.07 -0.48 4.75
C LEU A 93 -13.16 0.34 5.49
N PRO A 94 -14.28 -0.25 5.95
CA PRO A 94 -15.25 0.47 6.79
C PRO A 94 -14.63 1.10 8.04
N LEU A 95 -13.72 0.40 8.70
CA LEU A 95 -13.05 0.92 9.90
C LEU A 95 -12.10 2.08 9.54
N ALA A 96 -11.34 1.95 8.46
CA ALA A 96 -10.51 3.03 7.94
C ALA A 96 -11.35 4.25 7.52
N TRP A 97 -12.54 4.04 6.96
CA TRP A 97 -13.48 5.12 6.63
C TRP A 97 -13.97 5.86 7.87
N LEU A 98 -14.33 5.14 8.94
CA LEU A 98 -14.74 5.76 10.21
C LEU A 98 -13.62 6.59 10.83
N ILE A 99 -12.39 6.05 10.87
CA ILE A 99 -11.21 6.76 11.34
C ILE A 99 -10.97 8.00 10.50
N GLY A 100 -10.97 7.85 9.18
CA GLY A 100 -10.77 8.95 8.25
C GLY A 100 -11.82 10.04 8.45
N ARG A 101 -13.10 9.66 8.60
CA ARG A 101 -14.22 10.60 8.83
C ARG A 101 -14.07 11.36 10.14
N GLY A 102 -13.60 10.70 11.20
CA GLY A 102 -13.29 11.35 12.48
C GLY A 102 -12.13 12.34 12.42
N LEU A 103 -11.21 12.17 11.46
CA LEU A 103 -10.00 12.99 11.34
C LEU A 103 -10.05 14.01 10.19
N GLN A 104 -11.20 14.24 9.55
CA GLN A 104 -11.30 15.14 8.38
C GLN A 104 -10.91 16.58 8.67
N ARG A 105 -11.13 17.03 9.91
CA ARG A 105 -10.80 18.39 10.39
C ARG A 105 -9.33 18.55 10.78
N GLU A 106 -8.60 17.45 10.93
CA GLU A 106 -7.20 17.49 11.38
C GLU A 106 -6.25 17.71 10.19
N PRO A 107 -5.57 18.87 10.08
CA PRO A 107 -4.69 19.17 8.95
C PRO A 107 -3.34 18.43 9.04
N LEU A 108 -3.00 17.90 10.22
CA LEU A 108 -1.72 17.27 10.50
C LEU A 108 -1.69 15.83 9.97
N ILE A 109 -0.96 15.61 8.87
CA ILE A 109 -0.76 14.27 8.27
C ILE A 109 -0.21 13.25 9.28
N GLY A 110 0.56 13.70 10.29
CA GLY A 110 1.10 12.83 11.33
C GLY A 110 0.02 12.14 12.18
N ILE A 111 -1.08 12.82 12.48
CA ILE A 111 -2.19 12.25 13.29
C ILE A 111 -2.87 11.12 12.51
N HIS A 112 -3.12 11.32 11.22
CA HIS A 112 -3.65 10.29 10.33
C HIS A 112 -2.73 9.07 10.27
N LEU A 113 -1.42 9.29 10.07
CA LEU A 113 -0.44 8.20 10.04
C LEU A 113 -0.37 7.44 11.37
N LEU A 114 -0.47 8.13 12.50
CA LEU A 114 -0.51 7.49 13.81
C LEU A 114 -1.75 6.60 13.95
N ALA A 115 -2.93 7.11 13.59
CA ALA A 115 -4.18 6.35 13.64
C ALA A 115 -4.13 5.09 12.74
N TYR A 116 -3.59 5.23 11.53
CA TYR A 116 -3.38 4.10 10.62
C TYR A 116 -2.31 3.13 11.09
N THR A 117 -1.29 3.60 11.81
CA THR A 117 -0.30 2.73 12.46
C THR A 117 -0.94 1.90 13.57
N VAL A 118 -1.79 2.51 14.41
CA VAL A 118 -2.57 1.80 15.44
C VAL A 118 -3.48 0.74 14.79
N LEU A 119 -4.18 1.10 13.71
CA LEU A 119 -5.00 0.16 12.94
C LEU A 119 -4.17 -1.03 12.43
N GLY A 120 -3.01 -0.77 11.81
CA GLY A 120 -2.11 -1.80 11.31
C GLY A 120 -1.60 -2.71 12.43
N THR A 121 -1.27 -2.16 13.59
CA THR A 121 -0.86 -2.93 14.77
C THR A 121 -1.98 -3.83 15.30
N VAL A 122 -3.22 -3.33 15.37
CA VAL A 122 -4.39 -4.13 15.78
C VAL A 122 -4.63 -5.29 14.80
N VAL A 123 -4.56 -5.04 13.50
CA VAL A 123 -4.70 -6.07 12.45
C VAL A 123 -3.58 -7.11 12.55
N ALA A 124 -2.32 -6.66 12.68
CA ALA A 124 -1.17 -7.54 12.84
C ALA A 124 -1.30 -8.42 14.09
N THR A 125 -1.67 -7.82 15.22
CA THR A 125 -1.84 -8.54 16.50
C THR A 125 -2.95 -9.57 16.40
N THR A 126 -4.09 -9.19 15.80
CA THR A 126 -5.23 -10.10 15.59
C THR A 126 -4.84 -11.27 14.69
N ALA A 127 -4.19 -11.01 13.55
CA ALA A 127 -3.72 -12.04 12.64
C ALA A 127 -2.72 -12.98 13.31
N PHE A 128 -1.76 -12.44 14.08
CA PHE A 128 -0.80 -13.21 14.84
C PHE A 128 -1.47 -14.14 15.87
N LEU A 129 -2.44 -13.62 16.63
CA LEU A 129 -3.17 -14.42 17.63
C LEU A 129 -4.01 -15.53 16.98
N LEU A 130 -4.68 -15.25 15.86
CA LEU A 130 -5.47 -16.25 15.12
C LEU A 130 -4.58 -17.36 14.53
N LEU A 131 -3.45 -16.99 13.92
CA LEU A 131 -2.48 -17.97 13.41
C LEU A 131 -1.87 -18.79 14.55
N SER A 132 -1.55 -18.16 15.67
CA SER A 132 -1.00 -18.86 16.85
C SER A 132 -2.01 -19.82 17.47
N ALA A 133 -3.29 -19.44 17.53
CA ALA A 133 -4.37 -20.28 18.06
C ALA A 133 -4.64 -21.51 17.18
N THR A 134 -4.49 -21.38 15.85
CA THR A 134 -4.71 -22.47 14.89
C THR A 134 -3.53 -23.43 14.77
N ALA A 135 -2.33 -23.05 15.25
CA ALA A 135 -1.11 -23.85 15.19
C ALA A 135 -0.98 -24.96 16.28
N TRP A 136 -2.09 -25.35 16.92
CA TRP A 136 -2.18 -26.48 17.88
C TRP A 136 -1.10 -26.46 18.98
N GLY A 137 -1.00 -25.36 19.73
CA GLY A 137 -0.58 -25.41 21.14
C GLY A 137 0.90 -25.24 21.46
N THR A 138 1.77 -24.86 20.51
CA THR A 138 3.17 -24.53 20.83
C THR A 138 3.47 -23.06 20.57
N PHE A 139 3.16 -22.20 21.54
CA PHE A 139 3.54 -20.77 21.53
C PHE A 139 5.06 -20.55 21.32
N LEU A 140 5.87 -21.57 21.66
CA LEU A 140 7.33 -21.61 21.50
C LEU A 140 7.81 -22.36 20.25
N ALA A 141 6.93 -22.88 19.40
CA ALA A 141 7.34 -23.57 18.17
C ALA A 141 7.67 -22.59 17.03
N PRO A 142 8.42 -23.04 16.02
CA PRO A 142 8.66 -22.28 14.78
C PRO A 142 7.40 -21.68 14.12
N ALA A 143 6.21 -22.22 14.42
CA ALA A 143 4.92 -21.70 13.98
C ALA A 143 4.62 -20.28 14.48
N SER A 144 5.08 -19.88 15.68
CA SER A 144 4.90 -18.51 16.18
C SER A 144 5.78 -17.51 15.43
N PHE A 145 6.97 -17.92 15.00
CA PHE A 145 7.83 -17.08 14.15
C PHE A 145 7.22 -16.84 12.77
N LEU A 146 6.64 -17.87 12.15
CA LEU A 146 5.91 -17.71 10.88
C LEU A 146 4.71 -16.77 11.02
N GLY A 147 3.96 -16.87 12.12
CA GLY A 147 2.89 -15.94 12.44
C GLY A 147 3.36 -14.48 12.49
N LEU A 148 4.53 -14.21 13.09
CA LEU A 148 5.12 -12.87 13.11
C LEU A 148 5.52 -12.39 11.71
N ILE A 149 6.13 -13.25 10.89
CA ILE A 149 6.50 -12.92 9.50
C ILE A 149 5.27 -12.52 8.68
N ILE A 150 4.14 -13.20 8.89
CA ILE A 150 2.90 -12.92 8.18
C ILE A 150 2.21 -11.65 8.71
N ALA A 151 2.24 -11.43 10.03
CA ALA A 151 1.52 -10.34 10.69
C ALA A 151 2.25 -8.99 10.61
N MET A 152 3.57 -8.95 10.85
CA MET A 152 4.36 -7.72 10.97
C MET A 152 4.32 -6.81 9.72
N PRO A 153 4.26 -7.32 8.47
CA PRO A 153 4.10 -6.47 7.29
C PRO A 153 2.91 -5.52 7.36
N ALA A 154 1.82 -5.87 8.07
CA ALA A 154 0.65 -5.01 8.19
C ALA A 154 0.94 -3.71 8.98
N VAL A 155 1.84 -3.77 9.98
CA VAL A 155 2.25 -2.61 10.79
C VAL A 155 2.89 -1.52 9.91
N VAL A 156 3.63 -1.94 8.87
CA VAL A 156 4.30 -1.03 7.93
C VAL A 156 3.42 -0.70 6.73
N ALA A 157 2.74 -1.70 6.17
CA ALA A 157 1.97 -1.56 4.94
C ALA A 157 0.81 -0.58 5.07
N VAL A 158 0.09 -0.60 6.22
CA VAL A 158 -1.07 0.26 6.46
C VAL A 158 -0.66 1.74 6.43
N PRO A 159 0.21 2.26 7.32
CA PRO A 159 0.60 3.66 7.28
C PRO A 159 1.32 4.05 5.97
N LEU A 160 2.13 3.15 5.39
CA LEU A 160 2.84 3.42 4.15
C LEU A 160 1.90 3.56 2.94
N GLY A 161 0.90 2.69 2.83
CA GLY A 161 -0.11 2.74 1.76
C GLY A 161 -0.94 4.02 1.83
N TRP A 162 -1.39 4.40 3.04
CA TRP A 162 -2.10 5.67 3.24
C TRP A 162 -1.24 6.88 2.97
N TRP A 163 0.01 6.90 3.41
CA TRP A 163 0.95 7.98 3.12
C TRP A 163 1.18 8.18 1.62
N ARG A 164 1.37 7.09 0.86
CA ARG A 164 1.53 7.14 -0.59
C ARG A 164 0.28 7.71 -1.27
N ASN A 165 -0.90 7.28 -0.84
CA ASN A 165 -2.17 7.77 -1.37
C ASN A 165 -2.37 9.27 -1.09
N LEU A 166 -2.16 9.70 0.16
CA LEU A 166 -2.25 11.11 0.56
C LEU A 166 -1.25 11.99 -0.20
N ARG A 167 0.00 11.53 -0.39
CA ARG A 167 1.00 12.24 -1.20
C ARG A 167 0.59 12.35 -2.66
N ARG A 168 0.00 11.29 -3.23
CA ARG A 168 -0.49 11.30 -4.62
C ARG A 168 -1.59 12.35 -4.80
N ILE A 169 -2.56 12.37 -3.89
CA ILE A 169 -3.68 13.32 -3.93
C ILE A 169 -3.19 14.76 -3.78
N ARG A 170 -2.29 15.03 -2.83
CA ARG A 170 -1.72 16.37 -2.65
C ARG A 170 -1.00 16.90 -3.90
N ARG A 171 -0.35 16.01 -4.66
CA ARG A 171 0.32 16.36 -5.92
C ARG A 171 -0.67 16.67 -7.03
N THR A 172 -1.84 16.04 -7.05
CA THR A 172 -2.89 16.33 -8.04
C THR A 172 -3.62 17.64 -7.72
N GLU A 173 -3.77 17.99 -6.44
CA GLU A 173 -4.43 19.23 -6.03
C GLU A 173 -3.53 20.46 -6.09
N ASN A 174 -2.22 20.28 -5.84
CA ASN A 174 -1.22 21.33 -5.96
C ASN A 174 -0.26 20.96 -7.10
N PRO A 175 -0.71 21.00 -8.37
CA PRO A 175 0.19 20.76 -9.47
C PRO A 175 1.33 21.79 -9.41
N PRO A 176 2.58 21.38 -9.69
CA PRO A 176 3.67 22.35 -9.80
C PRO A 176 3.26 23.44 -10.82
N PRO A 177 3.66 24.70 -10.60
CA PRO A 177 3.38 25.75 -11.56
C PRO A 177 3.87 25.29 -12.94
N PRO A 178 3.11 25.57 -14.02
CA PRO A 178 3.54 25.19 -15.35
C PRO A 178 4.98 25.69 -15.56
N PRO A 179 5.86 24.88 -16.17
CA PRO A 179 7.21 25.34 -16.45
C PRO A 179 7.12 26.68 -17.16
N PRO A 180 7.97 27.66 -16.83
CA PRO A 180 7.95 28.96 -17.49
C PRO A 180 7.94 28.70 -18.98
N ALA A 181 6.98 29.32 -19.70
CA ALA A 181 6.86 29.13 -21.13
C ALA A 181 8.25 29.28 -21.72
N LYS A 182 8.81 28.21 -22.29
CA LYS A 182 10.10 28.30 -22.96
C LYS A 182 9.95 29.46 -23.94
N PRO A 183 10.81 30.50 -23.88
CA PRO A 183 10.72 31.61 -24.83
C PRO A 183 10.65 30.95 -26.20
N ARG A 184 9.55 31.23 -26.92
CA ARG A 184 9.26 30.61 -28.21
C ARG A 184 10.52 30.78 -29.04
N ARG A 185 11.32 29.71 -29.17
CA ARG A 185 12.53 29.77 -29.96
C ARG A 185 11.98 30.02 -31.35
N ILE A 186 12.20 31.22 -31.86
CA ILE A 186 11.81 31.56 -33.22
C ILE A 186 12.50 30.50 -34.06
N ASP A 187 11.70 29.58 -34.59
CA ASP A 187 12.19 28.55 -35.47
C ASP A 187 12.60 29.29 -36.75
N PRO A 188 13.90 29.43 -37.04
CA PRO A 188 14.35 30.18 -38.22
C PRO A 188 13.81 29.56 -39.51
N ASP A 189 13.54 28.25 -39.46
CA ASP A 189 13.11 27.45 -40.60
C ASP A 189 11.62 27.68 -40.89
N ALA A 190 10.80 27.94 -39.87
CA ALA A 190 9.39 28.31 -40.05
C ALA A 190 9.22 29.66 -40.78
N ALA A 191 10.15 30.61 -40.59
CA ALA A 191 10.12 31.88 -41.32
C ALA A 191 10.52 31.71 -42.80
N TYR A 192 11.27 30.66 -43.15
CA TYR A 192 11.62 30.33 -44.53
C TYR A 192 10.46 29.63 -45.25
N GLU A 193 9.77 28.70 -44.59
CA GLU A 193 8.61 27.98 -45.15
C GLU A 193 7.42 28.90 -45.46
N ASP A 194 7.17 29.93 -44.63
CA ASP A 194 6.10 30.92 -44.87
C ASP A 194 6.39 31.91 -46.02
N SER A 195 7.61 31.86 -46.60
CA SER A 195 8.04 32.78 -47.66
C SER A 195 8.00 32.20 -49.09
N LEU A 196 7.62 30.94 -49.24
CA LEU A 196 7.46 30.22 -50.52
C LEU A 196 5.99 30.13 -50.95
#